data_AF-A0A355C4Y9-F1
#
_entry.id   AF-A0A355C4Y9-F1
#
_cell.length_a   1.000
_cell.length_b   1.000
_cell.length_c   1.000
_cell.angle_alpha   90.00
_cell.angle_beta   90.00
_cell.angle_gamma   90.00
#
_symmetry.space_group_name_H-M   'P 1'
#
loop_
_entity.id
_entity.type
_entity.pdbx_description
1 polymer ?
#
loop_
_entity_poly.entity_id
_entity_poly.type
_entity_poly.pdbx_seq_one_letter_code
_entity_poly.pdbx_strand_id
1 'polypeptide(L)'
;MGAKAWFIAYSDGDPKTVLAHRPAIDRGASRALAERLFPGCALDEEDDSALDLLNPEDGKLFVGHYGALQIVAHSELGGDYPSRAARKWFVPQLGRTAYLHATHRVVDWLAFG
;
A
#
# COMPACT_ATOMS: atom_id res chain seq x y z
N MET A 1 0.75 23.12 -3.88
CA MET A 1 1.18 21.78 -4.33
C MET A 1 0.08 20.82 -3.87
N GLY A 2 -0.47 19.95 -4.71
CA GLY A 2 -1.60 19.07 -4.32
C GLY A 2 -1.10 17.80 -3.64
N ALA A 3 -1.91 17.22 -2.75
CA ALA A 3 -1.60 15.93 -2.13
C ALA A 3 -1.48 14.83 -3.20
N LYS A 4 -0.53 13.92 -3.02
CA LYS A 4 -0.31 12.75 -3.88
C LYS A 4 -0.22 11.53 -3.00
N ALA A 5 -0.90 10.46 -3.39
CA ALA A 5 -0.76 9.17 -2.76
C ALA A 5 -1.09 8.07 -3.78
N TRP A 6 -0.30 7.00 -3.77
CA TRP A 6 -0.57 5.78 -4.52
C TRP A 6 -0.22 4.55 -3.70
N PHE A 7 -1.24 3.86 -3.25
CA PHE A 7 -1.09 2.70 -2.38
C PHE A 7 -2.26 1.74 -2.56
N ILE A 8 -2.04 0.50 -2.16
CA ILE A 8 -3.07 -0.51 -2.02
C ILE A 8 -3.15 -0.93 -0.55
N ALA A 9 -4.37 -1.03 -0.03
CA ALA A 9 -4.65 -1.52 1.30
C ALA A 9 -5.42 -2.83 1.24
N TYR A 10 -4.87 -3.88 1.83
CA TYR A 10 -5.53 -5.16 2.01
C TYR A 10 -6.16 -5.18 3.39
N SER A 11 -7.43 -5.58 3.50
CA SER A 11 -8.14 -5.51 4.78
C SER A 11 -9.11 -6.65 4.98
N ASP A 12 -9.07 -7.22 6.19
CA ASP A 12 -10.07 -8.13 6.75
C ASP A 12 -11.01 -7.37 7.71
N GLY A 13 -11.50 -6.21 7.27
CA GLY A 13 -12.35 -5.32 8.06
C GLY A 13 -12.37 -3.90 7.50
N ASP A 14 -12.92 -2.94 8.27
CA ASP A 14 -12.87 -1.52 7.91
C ASP A 14 -11.49 -0.92 8.27
N PRO A 15 -10.69 -0.46 7.29
CA PRO A 15 -9.40 0.19 7.55
C PRO A 15 -9.49 1.39 8.50
N LYS A 16 -10.60 2.14 8.46
CA LYS A 16 -10.81 3.30 9.34
C LYS A 16 -10.86 2.87 10.80
N THR A 17 -11.57 1.78 11.10
CA THR A 17 -11.65 1.23 12.46
C THR A 17 -10.27 0.78 12.93
N VAL A 18 -9.49 0.09 12.10
CA VAL A 18 -8.14 -0.37 12.46
C VAL A 18 -7.24 0.82 12.81
N LEU A 19 -7.15 1.82 11.92
CA LEU A 19 -6.28 2.99 12.11
C LEU A 19 -6.72 3.90 13.27
N ALA A 20 -8.02 3.95 13.58
CA ALA A 20 -8.52 4.73 14.72
C ALA A 20 -7.94 4.26 16.07
N HIS A 21 -7.56 2.98 16.19
CA HIS A 21 -6.91 2.43 17.38
C HIS A 21 -5.41 2.75 17.46
N ARG A 22 -4.84 3.42 16.46
CA ARG A 22 -3.41 3.76 16.35
C ARG A 22 -2.50 2.55 16.61
N PRO A 23 -2.70 1.44 15.85
CA PRO A 23 -1.90 0.25 16.03
C PRO A 23 -0.43 0.55 15.75
N ALA A 24 0.46 -0.10 16.51
CA ALA A 24 1.87 -0.12 16.16
C ALA A 24 2.08 -0.91 14.87
N ILE A 25 3.10 -0.53 14.10
CA ILE A 25 3.52 -1.30 12.93
C ILE A 25 4.18 -2.61 13.37
N ASP A 26 3.79 -3.72 12.77
CA ASP A 26 4.48 -5.00 12.92
C ASP A 26 5.60 -5.09 11.87
N ARG A 27 6.84 -4.79 12.29
CA ARG A 27 8.00 -4.78 11.37
C ARG A 27 8.26 -6.15 10.74
N GLY A 28 8.11 -7.23 11.52
CA GLY A 28 8.36 -8.58 11.05
C GLY A 28 7.36 -8.98 9.97
N ALA A 29 6.08 -8.73 10.22
CA ALA A 29 5.02 -8.98 9.25
C ALA A 29 5.12 -8.05 8.02
N SER A 30 5.51 -6.78 8.21
CA SER A 30 5.78 -5.86 7.10
C SER A 30 6.90 -6.38 6.19
N ARG A 31 8.02 -6.84 6.76
CA ARG A 31 9.15 -7.36 5.97
C ARG A 31 8.77 -8.64 5.23
N ALA A 32 8.10 -9.58 5.90
CA ALA A 32 7.62 -10.81 5.26
C ALA A 32 6.64 -10.52 4.11
N LEU A 33 5.79 -9.49 4.25
CA LEU A 33 4.91 -9.04 3.18
C LEU A 33 5.69 -8.46 1.99
N ALA A 34 6.71 -7.65 2.26
CA ALA A 34 7.58 -7.08 1.22
C ALA A 34 8.27 -8.18 0.40
N GLU A 35 8.88 -9.15 1.08
CA GLU A 35 9.57 -10.30 0.45
C GLU A 35 8.61 -11.16 -0.37
N ARG A 36 7.36 -11.33 0.10
CA ARG A 36 6.32 -12.06 -0.62
C ARG A 36 5.87 -11.35 -1.89
N LEU A 37 5.74 -10.01 -1.87
CA LEU A 37 5.30 -9.23 -3.02
C LEU A 37 6.41 -9.05 -4.07
N PHE A 38 7.68 -9.05 -3.63
CA PHE A 38 8.86 -8.88 -4.48
C PHE A 38 9.84 -10.05 -4.31
N PRO A 39 9.42 -11.28 -4.68
CA PRO A 39 10.25 -12.45 -4.53
C PRO A 39 11.52 -12.33 -5.39
N GLY A 40 12.68 -12.52 -4.76
CA GLY A 40 13.99 -12.46 -5.43
C GLY A 40 14.56 -11.06 -5.59
N CYS A 41 13.87 -10.01 -5.14
CA CYS A 41 14.47 -8.68 -5.01
C CYS A 41 15.29 -8.61 -3.71
N ALA A 42 16.48 -7.99 -3.79
CA ALA A 42 17.19 -7.57 -2.60
C ALA A 42 16.48 -6.35 -2.01
N LEU A 43 16.02 -6.46 -0.77
CA LEU A 43 15.33 -5.39 -0.05
C LEU A 43 16.23 -4.90 1.08
N ASP A 44 16.60 -3.62 1.01
CA ASP A 44 17.33 -2.93 2.08
C ASP A 44 16.31 -2.14 2.92
N GLU A 45 16.30 -2.39 4.24
CA GLU A 45 15.40 -1.68 5.15
C GLU A 45 15.92 -0.25 5.39
N GLU A 46 15.05 0.73 5.17
CA GLU A 46 15.27 2.15 5.51
C GLU A 46 14.51 2.54 6.78
N ASP A 47 14.77 3.74 7.30
CA ASP A 47 14.01 4.33 8.40
C ASP A 47 12.51 4.44 8.06
N ASP A 48 11.68 4.42 9.10
CA ASP A 48 10.23 4.53 8.94
C ASP A 48 9.83 5.87 8.32
N SER A 49 8.84 5.80 7.44
CA SER A 49 8.12 6.95 6.92
C SER A 49 6.75 7.06 7.59
N ALA A 50 5.97 8.06 7.18
CA ALA A 50 4.63 8.32 7.71
C ALA A 50 3.55 8.11 6.63
N LEU A 51 2.31 7.86 7.08
CA LEU A 51 1.16 7.58 6.20
C LEU A 51 0.72 8.79 5.35
N ASP A 52 1.24 9.99 5.62
CA ASP A 52 1.07 11.18 4.79
C ASP A 52 2.05 11.21 3.59
N LEU A 53 3.00 10.27 3.53
CA LEU A 53 3.99 10.12 2.46
C LEU A 53 3.80 8.82 1.66
N LEU A 54 2.57 8.52 1.24
CA LEU A 54 2.23 7.31 0.47
C LEU A 54 2.51 7.46 -1.04
N ASN A 55 3.63 8.08 -1.40
CA ASN A 55 4.01 8.35 -2.78
C ASN A 55 5.50 8.07 -3.02
N PRO A 56 5.97 6.82 -2.79
CA PRO A 56 7.39 6.49 -2.87
C PRO A 56 7.97 6.83 -4.24
N GLU A 57 9.24 7.25 -4.22
CA GLU A 57 10.07 7.38 -5.42
C GLU A 57 10.29 6.00 -6.07
N ASP A 58 10.72 5.99 -7.33
CA ASP A 58 11.05 4.76 -8.02
C ASP A 58 12.15 3.97 -7.28
N GLY A 59 11.96 2.66 -7.17
CA GLY A 59 12.84 1.79 -6.41
C GLY A 59 12.55 1.74 -4.91
N LYS A 60 11.60 2.52 -4.39
CA LYS A 60 11.15 2.46 -3.00
C LYS A 60 9.85 1.68 -2.85
N LEU A 61 9.76 0.93 -1.76
CA LEU A 61 8.59 0.16 -1.36
C LEU A 61 8.27 0.49 0.10
N PHE A 62 7.09 1.05 0.36
CA PHE A 62 6.62 1.25 1.73
C PHE A 62 5.62 0.15 2.08
N VAL A 63 5.84 -0.51 3.22
CA VAL A 63 4.99 -1.61 3.70
C VAL A 63 4.67 -1.42 5.18
N GLY A 64 3.38 -1.35 5.50
CA GLY A 64 2.88 -1.28 6.86
C GLY A 64 1.90 -2.41 7.15
N HIS A 65 2.19 -3.24 8.14
CA HIS A 65 1.29 -4.27 8.64
C HIS A 65 0.71 -3.86 10.01
N TYR A 66 -0.61 -3.76 10.09
CA TYR A 66 -1.37 -3.22 11.24
C TYR A 66 -2.43 -4.21 11.75
N GLY A 67 -2.12 -5.50 11.73
CA GLY A 67 -3.05 -6.57 12.11
C GLY A 67 -3.93 -6.97 10.93
N ALA A 68 -5.23 -6.64 10.98
CA ALA A 68 -6.19 -6.94 9.92
C ALA A 68 -6.07 -6.02 8.69
N LEU A 69 -5.14 -5.07 8.70
CA LEU A 69 -4.90 -4.11 7.63
C LEU A 69 -3.42 -4.14 7.23
N GLN A 70 -3.15 -4.26 5.94
CA GLN A 70 -1.82 -4.07 5.37
C GLN A 70 -1.88 -2.97 4.32
N ILE A 71 -0.91 -2.05 4.35
CA ILE A 71 -0.81 -0.93 3.41
C ILE A 71 0.51 -1.08 2.67
N VAL A 72 0.46 -1.01 1.33
CA VAL A 72 1.64 -1.06 0.47
C VAL A 72 1.61 0.10 -0.51
N ALA A 73 2.68 0.91 -0.53
CA ALA A 73 2.87 1.95 -1.53
C ALA A 73 4.06 1.60 -2.41
N HIS A 74 3.89 1.75 -3.72
CA HIS A 74 4.90 1.47 -4.73
C HIS A 74 4.59 2.25 -6.02
N SER A 75 5.60 2.70 -6.75
CA SER A 75 5.41 3.61 -7.89
C SER A 75 4.51 3.07 -9.01
N GLU A 76 4.48 1.74 -9.22
CA GLU A 76 3.55 1.09 -10.15
C GLU A 76 2.05 1.31 -9.85
N LEU A 77 1.71 1.70 -8.62
CA LEU A 77 0.33 2.00 -8.22
C LEU A 77 -0.09 3.42 -8.61
N GLY A 78 0.85 4.29 -9.00
CA GLY A 78 0.63 5.71 -9.31
C GLY A 78 0.10 6.01 -10.71
N GLY A 79 -0.44 5.02 -11.43
CA GLY A 79 -0.95 5.20 -12.79
C GLY A 79 -2.31 5.91 -12.86
N ASP A 80 -2.62 6.48 -14.04
CA ASP A 80 -3.86 7.24 -14.29
C ASP A 80 -5.16 6.41 -14.20
N TYR A 81 -5.05 5.09 -14.31
CA TYR A 81 -6.20 4.18 -14.35
C TYR A 81 -6.02 3.05 -13.32
N PRO A 82 -6.59 3.19 -12.11
CA PRO A 82 -6.57 2.14 -11.09
C PRO A 82 -7.10 0.79 -11.60
N SER A 83 -8.07 0.81 -12.53
CA SER A 83 -8.61 -0.38 -13.19
C SER A 83 -7.62 -1.14 -14.07
N ARG A 84 -6.47 -0.53 -14.39
CA ARG A 84 -5.37 -1.13 -15.16
C ARG A 84 -4.19 -1.51 -14.28
N ALA A 85 -4.31 -1.38 -12.95
CA ALA A 85 -3.25 -1.81 -12.04
C ALA A 85 -2.90 -3.29 -12.28
N ALA A 86 -1.61 -3.61 -12.20
CA ALA A 86 -1.13 -4.94 -12.49
C ALA A 86 -1.79 -5.96 -11.55
N ARG A 87 -2.24 -7.10 -12.12
CA ARG A 87 -2.93 -8.16 -11.35
C ARG A 87 -2.15 -8.67 -10.15
N LYS A 88 -0.81 -8.57 -10.16
CA LYS A 88 0.05 -8.96 -9.03
C LYS A 88 -0.29 -8.23 -7.72
N TRP A 89 -0.91 -7.05 -7.81
CA TRP A 89 -1.33 -6.27 -6.64
C TRP A 89 -2.63 -6.80 -6.02
N PHE A 90 -3.42 -7.61 -6.72
CA PHE A 90 -4.68 -8.15 -6.18
C PHE A 90 -4.47 -9.57 -5.68
N VAL A 91 -3.92 -9.70 -4.46
CA VAL A 91 -3.53 -10.98 -3.85
C VAL A 91 -4.61 -11.44 -2.86
N PRO A 92 -5.41 -12.48 -3.19
CA PRO A 92 -6.60 -12.84 -2.40
C PRO A 92 -6.31 -13.25 -0.95
N GLN A 93 -5.08 -13.69 -0.65
CA GLN A 93 -4.69 -14.13 0.68
C GLN A 93 -4.15 -12.99 1.57
N LEU A 94 -4.13 -11.74 1.08
CA LEU A 94 -3.73 -10.59 1.90
C LEU A 94 -4.92 -9.91 2.58
N GLY A 95 -6.14 -10.12 2.10
CA GLY A 95 -7.34 -9.64 2.75
C GLY A 95 -8.58 -9.89 1.89
N ARG A 96 -9.75 -9.81 2.52
CA ARG A 96 -11.05 -9.95 1.84
C ARG A 96 -11.32 -8.85 0.83
N THR A 97 -10.81 -7.65 1.08
CA THR A 97 -10.98 -6.48 0.22
C THR A 97 -9.64 -5.82 -0.06
N ALA A 98 -9.45 -5.33 -1.29
CA ALA A 98 -8.27 -4.59 -1.70
C ALA A 98 -8.66 -3.18 -2.15
N TYR A 99 -8.31 -2.17 -1.37
CA TYR A 99 -8.58 -0.77 -1.67
C TYR A 99 -7.38 -0.16 -2.39
N LEU A 100 -7.54 0.16 -3.68
CA LEU A 100 -6.52 0.88 -4.45
C LEU A 100 -6.83 2.37 -4.44
N HIS A 101 -5.90 3.16 -3.92
CA HIS A 101 -5.95 4.61 -3.95
C HIS A 101 -4.81 5.14 -4.81
N ALA A 102 -5.13 5.96 -5.80
CA ALA A 102 -4.14 6.68 -6.60
C ALA A 102 -4.67 8.10 -6.88
N THR A 103 -4.04 9.10 -6.26
CA THR A 103 -4.28 10.51 -6.55
C THR A 103 -3.04 11.10 -7.20
N HIS A 104 -3.16 11.41 -8.49
CA HIS A 104 -2.18 12.19 -9.22
C HIS A 104 -2.74 13.59 -9.47
N ARG A 105 -1.88 14.61 -9.49
CA ARG A 105 -2.24 16.05 -9.49
C ARG A 105 -3.10 16.52 -10.71
N VAL A 106 -3.47 15.62 -11.62
CA VAL A 106 -4.13 15.94 -12.91
C VAL A 106 -5.34 15.02 -13.19
N VAL A 107 -5.57 13.94 -12.43
CA VAL A 107 -6.63 12.97 -12.71
C VAL A 107 -7.28 12.50 -11.40
N ASP A 108 -8.54 12.88 -11.18
CA ASP A 108 -9.32 12.49 -10.01
C ASP A 108 -10.12 11.22 -10.33
N TRP A 109 -9.63 10.02 -9.97
CA TRP A 109 -10.47 8.82 -9.95
C TRP A 109 -10.12 7.87 -8.80
N LEU A 110 -11.14 7.35 -8.12
CA LEU A 110 -11.06 6.39 -7.01
C LEU A 110 -11.85 5.14 -7.42
N ALA A 111 -11.26 3.94 -7.26
CA ALA A 111 -11.94 2.67 -7.56
C ALA A 111 -11.97 1.78 -6.31
N PHE A 112 -13.13 1.16 -6.06
CA PHE A 112 -13.33 0.13 -5.04
C PHE A 112 -13.48 -1.22 -5.73
N GLY A 113 -12.82 -2.26 -5.21
CA GLY A 113 -12.87 -3.64 -5.70
C GLY A 113 -12.93 -4.63 -4.56
#